data_AF-A0A2D7HWJ2-F1
#
_entry.id   AF-A0A2D7HWJ2-F1
#
_cell.length_a   1.000
_cell.length_b   1.000
_cell.length_c   1.000
_cell.angle_alpha   90.00
_cell.angle_beta   90.00
_cell.angle_gamma   90.00
#
_symmetry.space_group_name_H-M   'P 1'
#
loop_
_entity.id
_entity.type
_entity.pdbx_description
1 polymer ?
#
loop_
_entity_poly.entity_id
_entity_poly.type
_entity_poly.pdbx_seq_one_letter_code
_entity_poly.pdbx_strand_id
1 'polypeptide(L)'
;MGDGGCCGDPFDQAQDTTTLSGALLRLNIDSPDFDRGSVYSIPVDNPFVMGGGAPEVFAFGLRNGWRFSFDRLEGSIWLGDVGESRREEINRIAAGLNYGWPFIEGTRCSEGEGCDQSGLIEPIVDYGRSLGASVTGGFVYRGDELDSYQGRYFFADFVSGLVMSFDTESEEQPEIRSEWDSSHFIVSFAESPQGELYLVAFSRSYEGQLFKLVRRPSAAETPPALLSETGLFDPLDLTRGRSGSIAFKPQAALWSDGANKERFMILPEDGRIAVAESGHLDLPLETALVKHFDYDNEIHETRIFRRSAEGWVGASYRWKDDRSDAELLLDGLETSLDGGRLWSYPSTSQCKQCHTSVAGRSLGLTASQIDFPFDAGIGDGVRNQLERLHDAGRFEESIDLIKVQEFTDLSDPLGAGDLARRARSYLQANCAHCHQPAGPTPSRIDLRFSTETSQMGICDVEPQRGDLGIADPQLRILSPGRPDLSVLLLRMDRRDSFQMPPLGTYLIDDEAVQMLRSWIESIEDCDD
;
A
#
# COMPACT_ATOMS: atom_id res chain seq x y z
N MET A 1 -28.69 -4.88 7.53
CA MET A 1 -29.08 -5.71 6.38
C MET A 1 -28.48 -5.06 5.15
N GLY A 2 -27.84 -5.83 4.27
CA GLY A 2 -27.35 -5.29 2.99
C GLY A 2 -28.50 -5.00 2.01
N ASP A 3 -28.20 -4.31 0.93
CA ASP A 3 -29.13 -3.93 -0.14
C ASP A 3 -29.65 -5.13 -0.98
N GLY A 4 -28.96 -6.27 -0.95
CA GLY A 4 -29.31 -7.47 -1.71
C GLY A 4 -28.36 -7.80 -2.86
N GLY A 5 -27.30 -7.02 -3.07
CA GLY A 5 -26.06 -7.47 -3.71
C GLY A 5 -26.01 -7.48 -5.24
N CYS A 6 -26.72 -6.59 -5.93
CA CYS A 6 -26.48 -6.33 -7.36
C CYS A 6 -25.85 -4.95 -7.58
N CYS A 7 -25.21 -4.76 -8.74
CA CYS A 7 -24.51 -3.51 -9.04
C CYS A 7 -25.47 -2.33 -9.25
N GLY A 8 -25.17 -1.21 -8.59
CA GLY A 8 -25.95 0.02 -8.62
C GLY A 8 -27.32 -0.02 -7.92
N ASP A 9 -27.59 -1.03 -7.07
CA ASP A 9 -28.90 -1.24 -6.41
C ASP A 9 -30.10 -1.07 -7.37
N PRO A 10 -30.24 -1.95 -8.39
CA PRO A 10 -31.19 -1.76 -9.49
C PRO A 10 -32.67 -1.83 -9.08
N PHE A 11 -32.94 -2.14 -7.81
CA PHE A 11 -34.27 -2.23 -7.24
C PHE A 11 -34.51 -1.15 -6.17
N ASP A 12 -33.60 -0.17 -6.05
CA ASP A 12 -33.61 0.94 -5.09
C ASP A 12 -33.92 0.50 -3.65
N GLN A 13 -33.43 -0.70 -3.27
CA GLN A 13 -33.77 -1.32 -2.00
C GLN A 13 -33.22 -0.53 -0.81
N ALA A 14 -32.06 0.11 -0.97
CA ALA A 14 -31.46 0.91 0.08
C ALA A 14 -32.22 2.23 0.33
N GLN A 15 -33.00 2.70 -0.65
CA GLN A 15 -33.81 3.91 -0.55
C GLN A 15 -35.29 3.62 -0.24
N ASP A 16 -35.76 2.40 -0.51
CA ASP A 16 -37.12 1.98 -0.15
C ASP A 16 -37.23 1.62 1.34
N THR A 17 -37.63 2.62 2.13
CA THR A 17 -37.86 2.49 3.58
C THR A 17 -38.97 1.50 3.94
N THR A 18 -39.78 1.02 2.99
CA THR A 18 -40.79 -0.01 3.25
C THR A 18 -40.21 -1.43 3.25
N THR A 19 -38.95 -1.59 2.84
CA THR A 19 -38.21 -2.84 2.91
C THR A 19 -37.26 -2.86 4.11
N LEU A 20 -36.68 -4.03 4.39
CA LEU A 20 -35.67 -4.19 5.44
C LEU A 20 -34.23 -4.23 4.87
N SER A 21 -34.08 -4.07 3.56
CA SER A 21 -32.80 -4.11 2.86
C SER A 21 -32.11 -2.75 2.92
N GLY A 22 -30.78 -2.74 2.79
CA GLY A 22 -29.96 -1.52 2.86
C GLY A 22 -30.18 -0.68 4.12
N ALA A 23 -30.54 -1.35 5.22
CA ALA A 23 -31.01 -0.72 6.44
C ALA A 23 -30.38 -1.31 7.71
N LEU A 24 -30.26 -0.45 8.72
CA LEU A 24 -30.06 -0.88 10.11
C LEU A 24 -31.43 -0.98 10.79
N LEU A 25 -31.71 -2.11 11.43
CA LEU A 25 -32.99 -2.37 12.08
C LEU A 25 -32.87 -2.23 13.60
N ARG A 26 -33.92 -1.77 14.27
CA ARG A 26 -34.00 -1.69 15.73
C ARG A 26 -35.30 -2.31 16.25
N LEU A 27 -35.16 -3.33 17.09
CA LEU A 27 -36.25 -4.13 17.62
C LEU A 27 -36.22 -4.10 19.15
N ASN A 28 -37.38 -4.27 19.79
CA ASN A 28 -37.48 -4.51 21.22
C ASN A 28 -37.76 -6.00 21.49
N ILE A 29 -36.74 -6.70 22.00
CA ILE A 29 -36.83 -8.13 22.30
C ILE A 29 -37.32 -8.44 23.73
N ASP A 30 -37.33 -7.43 24.61
CA ASP A 30 -37.74 -7.60 26.01
C ASP A 30 -39.26 -7.59 26.19
N SER A 31 -40.00 -7.21 25.15
CA SER A 31 -41.46 -7.18 25.17
C SER A 31 -42.00 -7.68 23.82
N PRO A 32 -42.03 -9.00 23.58
CA PRO A 32 -42.61 -9.56 22.37
C PRO A 32 -44.10 -9.17 22.20
N ASP A 33 -44.50 -8.83 20.98
CA ASP A 33 -45.91 -8.58 20.63
C ASP A 33 -46.57 -9.87 20.12
N PHE A 34 -46.90 -10.76 21.06
CA PHE A 34 -47.53 -12.04 20.75
C PHE A 34 -48.95 -11.89 20.19
N ASP A 35 -49.64 -10.78 20.48
CA ASP A 35 -50.96 -10.49 19.90
C ASP A 35 -50.89 -10.27 18.38
N ARG A 36 -49.73 -9.80 17.89
CA ARG A 36 -49.40 -9.74 16.45
C ARG A 36 -48.66 -10.97 15.93
N GLY A 37 -48.46 -12.00 16.75
CA GLY A 37 -47.68 -13.18 16.39
C GLY A 37 -46.18 -12.92 16.20
N SER A 38 -45.66 -11.82 16.76
CA SER A 38 -44.25 -11.44 16.65
C SER A 38 -43.47 -11.83 17.91
N VAL A 39 -42.21 -12.23 17.73
CA VAL A 39 -41.27 -12.52 18.84
C VAL A 39 -40.55 -11.27 19.34
N TYR A 40 -40.89 -10.10 18.80
CA TYR A 40 -40.39 -8.78 19.20
C TYR A 40 -41.52 -7.74 19.11
N SER A 41 -41.32 -6.57 19.73
CA SER A 41 -42.12 -5.36 19.47
C SER A 41 -41.26 -4.27 18.82
N ILE A 42 -41.92 -3.22 18.34
CA ILE A 42 -41.25 -2.05 17.77
C ILE A 42 -41.05 -1.00 18.87
N PRO A 43 -39.82 -0.48 19.07
CA PRO A 43 -39.60 0.67 19.94
C PRO A 43 -40.46 1.87 19.53
N VAL A 44 -41.11 2.50 20.51
CA VAL A 44 -42.06 3.62 20.27
C VAL A 44 -41.39 4.88 19.71
N ASP A 45 -40.06 4.95 19.77
CA ASP A 45 -39.20 6.02 19.27
C ASP A 45 -38.49 5.64 17.96
N ASN A 46 -38.86 4.53 17.32
CA ASN A 46 -38.35 4.24 15.97
C ASN A 46 -38.89 5.25 14.94
N PRO A 47 -38.07 5.65 13.94
CA PRO A 47 -38.41 6.71 12.99
C PRO A 47 -39.73 6.49 12.23
N PHE A 48 -40.02 5.25 11.85
CA PHE A 48 -41.16 4.90 11.00
C PHE A 48 -42.32 4.25 11.75
N VAL A 49 -42.34 4.32 13.10
CA VAL A 49 -43.36 3.66 13.93
C VAL A 49 -44.79 4.15 13.63
N MET A 50 -44.93 5.41 13.19
CA MET A 50 -46.23 6.02 12.84
C MET A 50 -46.58 5.90 11.34
N GLY A 51 -45.74 5.22 10.54
CA GLY A 51 -45.88 5.09 9.09
C GLY A 51 -44.77 5.82 8.31
N GLY A 52 -44.79 5.66 6.98
CA GLY A 52 -43.76 6.21 6.07
C GLY A 52 -42.58 5.27 5.80
N GLY A 53 -42.59 4.07 6.37
CA GLY A 53 -41.59 3.01 6.18
C GLY A 53 -41.95 1.78 7.01
N ALA A 54 -41.13 0.74 6.93
CA ALA A 54 -41.19 -0.42 7.81
C ALA A 54 -40.80 0.02 9.23
N PRO A 55 -41.62 -0.30 10.25
CA PRO A 55 -41.43 0.23 11.60
C PRO A 55 -40.14 -0.28 12.28
N GLU A 56 -39.53 -1.35 11.78
CA GLU A 56 -38.23 -1.88 12.20
C GLU A 56 -37.04 -1.00 11.76
N VAL A 57 -37.17 -0.24 10.68
CA VAL A 57 -36.06 0.52 10.09
C VAL A 57 -35.65 1.65 11.02
N PHE A 58 -34.38 1.64 11.41
CA PHE A 58 -33.76 2.66 12.25
C PHE A 58 -32.94 3.65 11.43
N ALA A 59 -32.25 3.18 10.40
CA ALA A 59 -31.49 3.97 9.43
C ALA A 59 -31.47 3.23 8.08
N PHE A 60 -31.31 3.95 6.97
CA PHE A 60 -31.38 3.41 5.62
C PHE A 60 -30.37 4.08 4.68
N GLY A 61 -30.31 3.66 3.41
CA GLY A 61 -29.32 4.14 2.45
C GLY A 61 -27.94 3.53 2.66
N LEU A 62 -27.87 2.31 3.18
CA LEU A 62 -26.64 1.54 3.35
C LEU A 62 -26.50 0.52 2.22
N ARG A 63 -25.27 0.21 1.82
CA ARG A 63 -25.02 -0.82 0.79
C ARG A 63 -24.87 -2.19 1.43
N ASN A 64 -23.77 -2.39 2.12
CA ASN A 64 -23.36 -3.63 2.75
C ASN A 64 -22.67 -3.32 4.08
N GLY A 65 -23.47 -2.82 5.03
CA GLY A 65 -23.05 -2.63 6.41
C GLY A 65 -22.60 -3.95 7.04
N TRP A 66 -21.29 -4.21 6.97
CA TRP A 66 -20.67 -5.49 7.33
C TRP A 66 -20.64 -5.68 8.84
N ARG A 67 -20.25 -4.62 9.55
CA ARG A 67 -20.10 -4.65 11.01
C ARG A 67 -20.46 -3.30 11.60
N PHE A 68 -21.12 -3.34 12.75
CA PHE A 68 -21.33 -2.17 13.58
C PHE A 68 -21.05 -2.45 15.04
N SER A 69 -20.86 -1.39 15.81
CA SER A 69 -20.62 -1.43 17.26
C SER A 69 -21.25 -0.22 17.93
N PHE A 70 -21.54 -0.36 19.23
CA PHE A 70 -21.83 0.79 20.08
C PHE A 70 -20.53 1.28 20.71
N ASP A 71 -20.33 2.59 20.74
CA ASP A 71 -19.43 3.17 21.72
C ASP A 71 -20.00 2.97 23.13
N ARG A 72 -19.26 2.32 24.02
CA ARG A 72 -19.72 2.00 25.38
C ARG A 72 -19.86 3.23 26.27
N LEU A 73 -19.20 4.34 25.93
CA LEU A 73 -19.30 5.57 26.69
C LEU A 73 -20.50 6.42 26.25
N GLU A 74 -20.62 6.70 24.95
CA GLU A 74 -21.63 7.63 24.43
C GLU A 74 -22.89 6.93 23.92
N GLY A 75 -22.84 5.62 23.67
CA GLY A 75 -23.94 4.86 23.07
C GLY A 75 -24.13 5.11 21.57
N SER A 76 -23.25 5.86 20.92
CA SER A 76 -23.33 6.09 19.47
C SER A 76 -23.01 4.82 18.68
N ILE A 77 -23.71 4.62 17.57
CA ILE A 77 -23.53 3.47 16.68
C ILE A 77 -22.51 3.83 15.61
N TRP A 78 -21.51 2.99 15.43
CA TRP A 78 -20.51 3.10 14.36
C TRP A 78 -20.60 1.89 13.46
N LEU A 79 -20.60 2.09 12.14
CA LEU A 79 -20.84 1.05 11.16
C LEU A 79 -19.84 1.16 10.00
N GLY A 80 -19.19 0.05 9.64
CA GLY A 80 -18.41 -0.07 8.41
C GLY A 80 -19.30 -0.54 7.26
N ASP A 81 -19.39 0.26 6.20
CA ASP A 81 -20.18 -0.03 5.02
C ASP A 81 -19.28 -0.30 3.82
N VAL A 82 -19.38 -1.51 3.27
CA VAL A 82 -18.57 -1.94 2.13
C VAL A 82 -19.17 -1.37 0.86
N GLY A 83 -18.46 -0.44 0.22
CA GLY A 83 -18.89 0.14 -1.04
C GLY A 83 -18.74 -0.83 -2.22
N GLU A 84 -19.22 -0.40 -3.38
CA GLU A 84 -19.22 -1.20 -4.59
C GLU A 84 -17.88 -1.14 -5.33
N SER A 85 -17.51 0.06 -5.77
CA SER A 85 -16.52 0.25 -6.82
C SER A 85 -15.43 1.23 -6.40
N ARG A 86 -15.75 2.24 -5.58
CA ARG A 86 -14.87 3.41 -5.39
C ARG A 86 -14.42 3.63 -3.96
N ARG A 87 -15.33 3.48 -2.98
CA ARG A 87 -15.09 3.93 -1.61
C ARG A 87 -15.51 2.87 -0.61
N GLU A 88 -14.84 2.90 0.53
CA GLU A 88 -15.23 2.19 1.74
C GLU A 88 -15.56 3.23 2.81
N GLU A 89 -16.52 2.95 3.69
CA GLU A 89 -17.07 3.97 4.59
C GLU A 89 -17.10 3.53 6.05
N ILE A 90 -16.86 4.49 6.94
CA ILE A 90 -17.23 4.41 8.35
C ILE A 90 -18.28 5.48 8.65
N ASN A 91 -19.47 5.01 9.06
CA ASN A 91 -20.65 5.83 9.33
C ASN A 91 -20.95 5.90 10.82
N ARG A 92 -21.30 7.09 11.33
CA ARG A 92 -21.89 7.26 12.68
C ARG A 92 -23.41 7.29 12.56
N ILE A 93 -24.05 6.18 12.92
CA ILE A 93 -25.46 5.94 12.63
C ILE A 93 -26.37 6.64 13.64
N ALA A 94 -27.33 7.41 13.12
CA ALA A 94 -28.42 8.05 13.86
C ALA A 94 -29.80 7.73 13.24
N ALA A 95 -30.82 7.85 14.09
CA ALA A 95 -32.19 7.45 13.79
C ALA A 95 -32.82 8.26 12.65
N GLY A 96 -33.38 7.56 11.66
CA GLY A 96 -34.16 8.11 10.55
C GLY A 96 -33.32 8.73 9.44
N LEU A 97 -31.99 8.63 9.52
CA LEU A 97 -31.09 9.23 8.54
C LEU A 97 -30.81 8.30 7.35
N ASN A 98 -30.53 8.92 6.20
CA ASN A 98 -30.22 8.29 4.92
C ASN A 98 -28.73 8.41 4.63
N TYR A 99 -28.02 7.29 4.55
CA TYR A 99 -26.56 7.23 4.27
C TYR A 99 -26.24 7.20 2.77
N GLY A 100 -27.27 7.35 1.92
CA GLY A 100 -27.11 7.84 0.57
C GLY A 100 -26.85 6.80 -0.52
N TRP A 101 -26.55 5.54 -0.21
CA TRP A 101 -26.46 4.49 -1.24
C TRP A 101 -27.84 4.26 -1.90
N PRO A 102 -27.94 4.18 -3.25
CA PRO A 102 -26.85 4.15 -4.23
C PRO A 102 -26.49 5.51 -4.85
N PHE A 103 -27.06 6.63 -4.40
CA PHE A 103 -26.78 7.95 -4.98
C PHE A 103 -25.33 8.40 -4.75
N ILE A 104 -24.81 8.14 -3.55
CA ILE A 104 -23.41 8.39 -3.18
C ILE A 104 -22.71 7.10 -2.72
N GLU A 105 -21.40 7.07 -2.97
CA GLU A 105 -20.45 6.08 -2.45
C GLU A 105 -19.29 6.90 -1.87
N GLY A 106 -19.20 6.91 -0.55
CA GLY A 106 -18.39 7.83 0.23
C GLY A 106 -18.92 9.26 0.13
N THR A 107 -18.00 10.20 -0.13
CA THR A 107 -18.31 11.63 -0.35
C THR A 107 -18.58 11.97 -1.83
N ARG A 108 -18.75 10.95 -2.68
CA ARG A 108 -18.82 11.11 -4.14
C ARG A 108 -20.08 10.49 -4.71
N CYS A 109 -20.55 11.02 -5.82
CA CYS A 109 -21.61 10.38 -6.59
C CYS A 109 -21.16 9.00 -7.10
N SER A 110 -22.02 8.00 -6.93
CA SER A 110 -21.76 6.64 -7.41
C SER A 110 -21.62 6.63 -8.93
N GLU A 111 -22.49 7.37 -9.63
CA GLU A 111 -22.47 7.54 -11.08
C GLU A 111 -22.30 9.01 -11.49
N GLY A 112 -21.44 9.27 -12.48
CA GLY A 112 -21.22 10.60 -13.06
C GLY A 112 -20.67 11.66 -12.09
N GLU A 113 -20.92 12.93 -12.41
CA GLU A 113 -20.66 14.09 -11.55
C GLU A 113 -21.98 14.84 -11.30
N GLY A 114 -22.19 15.37 -10.09
CA GLY A 114 -23.30 16.29 -9.78
C GLY A 114 -24.65 15.65 -9.39
N CYS A 115 -24.64 14.50 -8.71
CA CYS A 115 -25.82 13.91 -8.09
C CYS A 115 -26.42 14.81 -6.99
N ASP A 116 -27.72 14.65 -6.72
CA ASP A 116 -28.40 15.33 -5.62
C ASP A 116 -28.03 14.66 -4.29
N GLN A 117 -27.39 15.41 -3.41
CA GLN A 117 -26.99 14.96 -2.06
C GLN A 117 -27.91 15.54 -0.97
N SER A 118 -29.01 16.19 -1.36
CA SER A 118 -29.92 16.83 -0.42
C SER A 118 -30.52 15.82 0.56
N GLY A 119 -30.21 16.01 1.85
CA GLY A 119 -30.71 15.14 2.92
C GLY A 119 -29.98 13.81 3.08
N LEU A 120 -28.89 13.60 2.34
CA LEU A 120 -27.98 12.47 2.53
C LEU A 120 -26.95 12.80 3.62
N ILE A 121 -26.52 11.77 4.35
CA ILE A 121 -25.51 11.89 5.40
C ILE A 121 -24.19 11.37 4.85
N GLU A 122 -23.17 12.22 4.92
CA GLU A 122 -21.81 11.82 4.58
C GLU A 122 -21.22 10.89 5.65
N PRO A 123 -20.34 9.95 5.26
CA PRO A 123 -19.60 9.16 6.23
C PRO A 123 -18.64 10.04 7.04
N ILE A 124 -18.31 9.58 8.24
CA ILE A 124 -17.31 10.23 9.08
C ILE A 124 -15.93 10.11 8.44
N VAL A 125 -15.66 8.96 7.82
CA VAL A 125 -14.45 8.71 7.05
C VAL A 125 -14.80 7.84 5.86
N ASP A 126 -14.27 8.17 4.68
CA ASP A 126 -14.26 7.29 3.52
C ASP A 126 -12.86 7.18 2.89
N TYR A 127 -12.55 6.00 2.34
CA TYR A 127 -11.25 5.75 1.70
C TYR A 127 -11.38 4.98 0.40
N GLY A 128 -10.40 5.20 -0.50
CA GLY A 128 -10.43 4.66 -1.84
C GLY A 128 -9.68 3.34 -1.97
N ARG A 129 -9.79 2.73 -3.15
CA ARG A 129 -9.16 1.46 -3.50
C ARG A 129 -7.63 1.41 -3.38
N SER A 130 -6.97 2.56 -3.26
CA SER A 130 -5.53 2.65 -2.96
C SER A 130 -5.19 2.29 -1.51
N LEU A 131 -6.14 2.42 -0.59
CA LEU A 131 -5.96 2.10 0.83
C LEU A 131 -6.58 0.75 1.21
N GLY A 132 -7.74 0.41 0.63
CA GLY A 132 -8.40 -0.87 0.90
C GLY A 132 -9.62 -1.08 0.02
N ALA A 133 -10.24 -2.26 0.11
CA ALA A 133 -11.32 -2.66 -0.80
C ALA A 133 -12.47 -3.45 -0.16
N SER A 134 -12.48 -3.59 1.17
CA SER A 134 -13.56 -4.23 1.91
C SER A 134 -13.43 -3.88 3.39
N VAL A 135 -14.10 -2.80 3.81
CA VAL A 135 -14.06 -2.38 5.22
C VAL A 135 -14.71 -3.41 6.13
N THR A 136 -14.00 -3.75 7.19
CA THR A 136 -14.49 -4.67 8.23
C THR A 136 -15.29 -3.95 9.32
N GLY A 137 -15.14 -2.62 9.44
CA GLY A 137 -15.57 -1.86 10.62
C GLY A 137 -14.77 -2.23 11.87
N GLY A 138 -15.18 -1.75 13.04
CA GLY A 138 -14.51 -2.04 14.31
C GLY A 138 -15.16 -1.36 15.50
N PHE A 139 -14.39 -0.78 16.42
CA PHE A 139 -14.87 -0.24 17.71
C PHE A 139 -14.18 1.07 18.10
N VAL A 140 -14.89 1.91 18.86
CA VAL A 140 -14.25 2.96 19.64
C VAL A 140 -13.47 2.33 20.79
N TYR A 141 -12.18 2.62 20.90
CA TYR A 141 -11.34 2.09 21.96
C TYR A 141 -11.67 2.76 23.29
N ARG A 142 -12.05 1.93 24.28
CA ARG A 142 -12.39 2.33 25.65
C ARG A 142 -11.67 1.50 26.72
N GLY A 143 -10.57 0.84 26.35
CA GLY A 143 -9.74 0.03 27.25
C GLY A 143 -8.68 0.83 28.01
N ASP A 144 -8.12 0.23 29.06
CA ASP A 144 -7.16 0.91 29.96
C ASP A 144 -5.69 0.64 29.56
N GLU A 145 -5.40 -0.31 28.67
CA GLU A 145 -4.01 -0.64 28.30
C GLU A 145 -3.40 0.33 27.27
N LEU A 146 -4.22 1.02 26.47
CA LEU A 146 -3.80 1.98 25.43
C LEU A 146 -4.34 3.39 25.73
N ASP A 147 -3.99 3.97 26.88
CA ASP A 147 -4.51 5.28 27.32
C ASP A 147 -4.53 6.38 26.24
N SER A 148 -3.47 6.48 25.42
CA SER A 148 -3.35 7.49 24.36
C SER A 148 -4.28 7.26 23.15
N TYR A 149 -5.02 6.16 23.15
CA TYR A 149 -5.95 5.75 22.09
C TYR A 149 -7.42 5.82 22.53
N GLN A 150 -7.69 6.27 23.75
CA GLN A 150 -9.04 6.50 24.24
C GLN A 150 -9.85 7.37 23.28
N GLY A 151 -11.04 6.91 22.90
CA GLY A 151 -11.91 7.63 21.97
C GLY A 151 -11.53 7.49 20.49
N ARG A 152 -10.51 6.71 20.13
CA ARG A 152 -10.20 6.44 18.72
C ARG A 152 -11.06 5.30 18.19
N TYR A 153 -11.63 5.45 17.00
CA TYR A 153 -12.31 4.36 16.31
C TYR A 153 -11.30 3.50 15.55
N PHE A 154 -11.09 2.27 16.00
CA PHE A 154 -10.30 1.28 15.29
C PHE A 154 -11.17 0.52 14.29
N PHE A 155 -10.64 0.32 13.09
CA PHE A 155 -11.26 -0.46 12.04
C PHE A 155 -10.19 -1.16 11.20
N ALA A 156 -10.61 -2.07 10.34
CA ALA A 156 -9.70 -2.77 9.44
C ALA A 156 -10.31 -2.90 8.05
N ASP A 157 -9.45 -3.26 7.10
CA ASP A 157 -9.84 -3.60 5.75
C ASP A 157 -9.43 -5.03 5.44
N PHE A 158 -10.39 -5.84 5.00
CA PHE A 158 -10.22 -7.27 4.79
C PHE A 158 -9.19 -7.56 3.70
N VAL A 159 -9.23 -6.83 2.57
CA VAL A 159 -8.39 -7.13 1.41
C VAL A 159 -6.94 -6.72 1.64
N SER A 160 -6.73 -5.47 2.08
CA SER A 160 -5.39 -4.93 2.34
C SER A 160 -4.75 -5.54 3.60
N GLY A 161 -5.55 -5.91 4.60
CA GLY A 161 -5.07 -6.36 5.90
C GLY A 161 -4.63 -5.22 6.83
N LEU A 162 -4.88 -3.96 6.45
CA LEU A 162 -4.57 -2.80 7.28
C LEU A 162 -5.53 -2.72 8.47
N VAL A 163 -4.97 -2.46 9.65
CA VAL A 163 -5.69 -1.97 10.84
C VAL A 163 -5.39 -0.48 10.96
N MET A 164 -6.45 0.31 11.07
CA MET A 164 -6.43 1.76 11.02
C MET A 164 -7.21 2.35 12.20
N SER A 165 -6.96 3.61 12.50
CA SER A 165 -7.74 4.35 13.47
C SER A 165 -7.89 5.82 13.11
N PHE A 166 -8.94 6.47 13.58
CA PHE A 166 -9.09 7.93 13.58
C PHE A 166 -9.64 8.41 14.93
N ASP A 167 -9.49 9.69 15.22
CA ASP A 167 -10.03 10.32 16.43
C ASP A 167 -11.52 10.65 16.24
N THR A 168 -12.40 10.16 17.11
CA THR A 168 -13.86 10.39 16.96
C THR A 168 -14.29 11.80 17.30
N GLU A 169 -13.44 12.55 18.04
CA GLU A 169 -13.75 13.92 18.49
C GLU A 169 -13.16 14.99 17.56
N SER A 170 -12.65 14.60 16.38
CA SER A 170 -12.14 15.58 15.42
C SER A 170 -13.25 16.53 14.96
N GLU A 171 -13.01 17.84 15.05
CA GLU A 171 -13.94 18.87 14.56
C GLU A 171 -13.89 19.03 13.03
N GLU A 172 -12.86 18.49 12.39
CA GLU A 172 -12.68 18.44 10.93
C GLU A 172 -12.82 16.99 10.41
N GLN A 173 -12.67 16.78 9.10
CA GLN A 173 -12.61 15.45 8.51
C GLN A 173 -11.44 14.65 9.15
N PRO A 174 -11.69 13.53 9.85
CA PRO A 174 -10.64 12.84 10.62
C PRO A 174 -9.56 12.25 9.71
N GLU A 175 -8.30 12.42 10.11
CA GLU A 175 -7.19 11.75 9.43
C GLU A 175 -7.15 10.25 9.79
N ILE A 176 -7.14 9.39 8.76
CA ILE A 176 -6.93 7.95 8.91
C ILE A 176 -5.47 7.69 9.23
N ARG A 177 -5.20 7.14 10.42
CA ARG A 177 -3.89 6.63 10.80
C ARG A 177 -3.80 5.13 10.57
N SER A 178 -2.75 4.68 9.89
CA SER A 178 -2.42 3.26 9.79
C SER A 178 -1.71 2.80 11.09
N GLU A 179 -2.34 1.90 11.84
CA GLU A 179 -1.82 1.39 13.12
C GLU A 179 -1.04 0.08 12.95
N TRP A 180 -1.51 -0.80 12.06
CA TRP A 180 -0.83 -2.06 11.77
C TRP A 180 -1.07 -2.51 10.32
N ASP A 181 0.02 -2.71 9.58
CA ASP A 181 0.02 -3.39 8.28
C ASP A 181 0.17 -4.89 8.51
N SER A 182 -0.96 -5.58 8.58
CA SER A 182 -0.99 -7.02 8.82
C SER A 182 -0.90 -7.79 7.51
N SER A 183 -0.23 -8.94 7.53
CA SER A 183 -0.29 -9.90 6.43
C SER A 183 -1.58 -10.76 6.46
N HIS A 184 -2.57 -10.43 7.27
CA HIS A 184 -3.75 -11.26 7.54
C HIS A 184 -5.02 -10.66 6.94
N PHE A 185 -6.01 -11.51 6.68
CA PHE A 185 -7.37 -11.07 6.36
C PHE A 185 -8.12 -10.80 7.66
N ILE A 186 -8.26 -9.53 8.05
CA ILE A 186 -9.01 -9.17 9.25
C ILE A 186 -10.50 -9.27 8.93
N VAL A 187 -11.25 -10.06 9.68
CA VAL A 187 -12.68 -10.34 9.41
C VAL A 187 -13.63 -9.80 10.46
N SER A 188 -13.13 -9.54 11.66
CA SER A 188 -13.89 -8.91 12.73
C SER A 188 -12.98 -8.36 13.83
N PHE A 189 -13.56 -7.55 14.69
CA PHE A 189 -13.02 -7.21 15.99
C PHE A 189 -13.86 -7.86 17.10
N ALA A 190 -13.23 -8.06 18.24
CA ALA A 190 -13.89 -8.34 19.52
C ALA A 190 -13.40 -7.35 20.58
N GLU A 191 -14.23 -7.11 21.58
CA GLU A 191 -13.95 -6.23 22.71
C GLU A 191 -14.07 -7.03 24.00
N SER A 192 -13.11 -6.89 24.91
CA SER A 192 -13.19 -7.50 26.24
C SER A 192 -14.15 -6.73 27.16
N PRO A 193 -14.56 -7.30 28.31
CA PRO A 193 -15.32 -6.55 29.31
C PRO A 193 -14.62 -5.26 29.78
N GLN A 194 -13.29 -5.23 29.73
CA GLN A 194 -12.44 -4.09 30.09
C GLN A 194 -12.28 -3.07 28.95
N GLY A 195 -12.84 -3.30 27.75
CA GLY A 195 -12.69 -2.39 26.61
C GLY A 195 -11.44 -2.63 25.77
N GLU A 196 -10.69 -3.71 26.04
CA GLU A 196 -9.53 -4.07 25.21
C GLU A 196 -9.95 -4.72 23.91
N LEU A 197 -9.27 -4.36 22.82
CA LEU A 197 -9.62 -4.83 21.49
C LEU A 197 -8.83 -6.07 21.08
N TYR A 198 -9.52 -6.93 20.35
CA TYR A 198 -8.99 -8.14 19.74
C TYR A 198 -9.39 -8.17 18.27
N LEU A 199 -8.53 -8.72 17.43
CA LEU A 199 -8.76 -8.89 15.99
C LEU A 199 -8.97 -10.37 15.70
N VAL A 200 -10.04 -10.69 14.97
CA VAL A 200 -10.28 -12.02 14.41
C VAL A 200 -9.83 -11.98 12.95
N ALA A 201 -8.95 -12.89 12.58
CA ALA A 201 -8.33 -12.87 11.26
C ALA A 201 -8.12 -14.27 10.70
N PHE A 202 -7.95 -14.34 9.38
CA PHE A 202 -7.37 -15.50 8.72
C PHE A 202 -5.94 -15.21 8.26
N SER A 203 -5.05 -16.19 8.35
CA SER A 203 -3.81 -16.17 7.58
C SER A 203 -4.11 -16.16 6.08
N ARG A 204 -3.12 -15.86 5.24
CA ARG A 204 -3.29 -15.96 3.77
C ARG A 204 -3.59 -17.39 3.30
N SER A 205 -3.31 -18.39 4.15
CA SER A 205 -3.66 -19.80 3.94
C SER A 205 -4.99 -20.20 4.61
N TYR A 206 -5.81 -19.23 5.02
CA TYR A 206 -7.14 -19.42 5.63
C TYR A 206 -7.16 -20.09 7.01
N GLU A 207 -6.08 -20.01 7.78
CA GLU A 207 -6.06 -20.46 9.17
C GLU A 207 -6.60 -19.36 10.09
N GLY A 208 -7.59 -19.69 10.93
CA GLY A 208 -8.21 -18.73 11.84
C GLY A 208 -7.32 -18.38 13.03
N GLN A 209 -7.21 -17.09 13.34
CA GLN A 209 -6.36 -16.53 14.39
C GLN A 209 -7.07 -15.42 15.18
N LEU A 210 -6.69 -15.28 16.44
CA LEU A 210 -7.14 -14.21 17.33
C LEU A 210 -5.91 -13.44 17.82
N PHE A 211 -5.89 -12.13 17.58
CA PHE A 211 -4.84 -11.23 18.05
C PHE A 211 -5.40 -10.30 19.12
N LYS A 212 -4.62 -9.99 20.15
CA LYS A 212 -4.93 -8.89 21.07
C LYS A 212 -4.24 -7.62 20.56
N LEU A 213 -4.96 -6.51 20.51
CA LEU A 213 -4.36 -5.21 20.27
C LEU A 213 -3.63 -4.77 21.55
N VAL A 214 -2.34 -4.50 21.44
CA VAL A 214 -1.49 -4.11 22.57
C VAL A 214 -0.62 -2.93 22.17
N ARG A 215 -0.28 -2.08 23.14
CA ARG A 215 0.71 -1.04 22.95
C ARG A 215 2.03 -1.77 22.76
N ARG A 216 2.61 -1.63 21.58
CA ARG A 216 4.03 -1.96 21.46
C ARG A 216 4.79 -0.93 22.29
N PRO A 217 5.66 -1.34 23.24
CA PRO A 217 6.59 -0.41 23.86
C PRO A 217 7.26 0.37 22.73
N SER A 218 7.26 1.69 22.81
CA SER A 218 7.87 2.54 21.80
C SER A 218 9.38 2.27 21.78
N ALA A 219 9.81 1.39 20.89
CA ALA A 219 11.20 1.18 20.53
C ALA A 219 11.39 1.09 19.00
N ALA A 220 10.38 1.46 18.21
CA ALA A 220 10.69 2.18 16.99
C ALA A 220 11.01 3.60 17.45
N GLU A 221 12.28 3.87 17.75
CA GLU A 221 12.77 5.24 17.87
C GLU A 221 12.21 6.00 16.65
N THR A 222 11.42 7.04 16.88
CA THR A 222 11.26 8.06 15.85
C THR A 222 12.67 8.32 15.34
N PRO A 223 12.93 8.17 14.03
CA PRO A 223 14.27 8.39 13.50
C PRO A 223 14.79 9.71 14.07
N PRO A 224 16.08 9.80 14.45
CA PRO A 224 16.62 11.04 15.00
C PRO A 224 16.34 12.23 14.08
N ALA A 225 16.21 13.42 14.66
CA ALA A 225 15.85 14.61 13.89
C ALA A 225 16.95 14.98 12.87
N LEU A 226 18.20 14.66 13.20
CA LEU A 226 19.36 14.87 12.34
C LEU A 226 19.98 13.55 11.87
N LEU A 227 20.53 13.56 10.66
CA LEU A 227 21.21 12.41 10.08
C LEU A 227 22.44 12.01 10.90
N SER A 228 23.17 13.00 11.42
CA SER A 228 24.32 12.79 12.31
C SER A 228 23.99 12.03 13.60
N GLU A 229 22.75 12.11 14.08
CA GLU A 229 22.30 11.47 15.31
C GLU A 229 21.91 9.99 15.10
N THR A 230 21.79 9.54 13.85
CA THR A 230 21.42 8.15 13.53
C THR A 230 22.47 7.12 13.91
N GLY A 231 23.73 7.55 14.06
CA GLY A 231 24.87 6.68 14.32
C GLY A 231 25.18 5.71 13.16
N LEU A 232 24.67 5.96 11.95
CA LEU A 232 24.90 5.15 10.74
C LEU A 232 26.03 5.69 9.85
N PHE A 233 26.50 6.92 10.08
CA PHE A 233 27.45 7.63 9.23
C PHE A 233 28.79 7.86 9.92
N ASP A 234 29.82 8.17 9.15
CA ASP A 234 31.09 8.67 9.68
C ASP A 234 30.85 10.05 10.32
N PRO A 235 31.16 10.26 11.61
CA PRO A 235 30.93 11.54 12.28
C PRO A 235 31.77 12.70 11.71
N LEU A 236 32.78 12.41 10.87
CA LEU A 236 33.58 13.43 10.18
C LEU A 236 33.13 13.69 8.75
N ASP A 237 32.33 12.79 8.17
CA ASP A 237 31.85 12.86 6.78
C ASP A 237 30.51 12.13 6.64
N LEU A 238 29.40 12.87 6.78
CA LEU A 238 28.05 12.31 6.73
C LEU A 238 27.64 11.79 5.34
N THR A 239 28.47 11.98 4.32
CA THR A 239 28.26 11.38 2.99
C THR A 239 28.68 9.90 2.96
N ARG A 240 29.37 9.43 4.01
CA ARG A 240 29.88 8.07 4.12
C ARG A 240 29.22 7.31 5.26
N GLY A 241 28.96 6.04 5.02
CA GLY A 241 28.58 5.10 6.07
C GLY A 241 29.72 4.96 7.10
N ARG A 242 29.35 4.68 8.35
CA ARG A 242 30.32 4.40 9.41
C ARG A 242 31.19 3.18 9.07
N SER A 243 32.31 3.02 9.77
CA SER A 243 33.13 1.81 9.67
C SER A 243 32.30 0.53 9.79
N GLY A 244 32.49 -0.40 8.85
CA GLY A 244 31.70 -1.63 8.74
C GLY A 244 30.45 -1.53 7.85
N SER A 245 30.12 -0.36 7.30
CA SER A 245 29.12 -0.25 6.24
C SER A 245 29.57 -0.97 4.97
N ILE A 246 28.64 -1.62 4.28
CA ILE A 246 28.89 -2.38 3.05
C ILE A 246 28.19 -1.68 1.90
N ALA A 247 28.96 -1.08 1.00
CA ALA A 247 28.42 -0.48 -0.23
C ALA A 247 27.85 -1.56 -1.14
N PHE A 248 26.73 -1.25 -1.80
CA PHE A 248 26.14 -2.15 -2.80
C PHE A 248 25.44 -1.37 -3.91
N LYS A 249 25.30 -2.02 -5.06
CA LYS A 249 24.62 -1.47 -6.24
C LYS A 249 23.71 -2.55 -6.83
N PRO A 250 22.41 -2.29 -7.02
CA PRO A 250 21.55 -3.13 -7.85
C PRO A 250 21.94 -3.03 -9.33
N GLN A 251 21.90 -4.15 -10.05
CA GLN A 251 22.14 -4.23 -11.49
C GLN A 251 21.12 -3.41 -12.29
N ALA A 252 19.83 -3.51 -11.93
CA ALA A 252 18.75 -2.71 -12.48
C ALA A 252 18.17 -1.81 -11.36
N ALA A 253 18.38 -0.50 -11.48
CA ALA A 253 17.95 0.47 -10.48
C ALA A 253 16.56 1.05 -10.81
N LEU A 254 15.79 1.35 -9.76
CA LEU A 254 14.57 2.16 -9.84
C LEU A 254 14.90 3.55 -10.42
N TRP A 255 14.13 3.99 -11.41
CA TRP A 255 14.16 5.33 -11.98
C TRP A 255 13.73 6.36 -10.93
N SER A 256 14.41 7.50 -10.92
CA SER A 256 14.16 8.58 -9.95
C SER A 256 14.57 9.91 -10.56
N ASP A 257 13.99 10.24 -11.73
CA ASP A 257 14.22 11.49 -12.48
C ASP A 257 15.70 11.80 -12.72
N GLY A 258 16.49 10.80 -13.09
CA GLY A 258 17.92 10.95 -13.35
C GLY A 258 18.81 11.11 -12.12
N ALA A 259 18.27 10.98 -10.89
CA ALA A 259 19.09 11.02 -9.69
C ALA A 259 20.06 9.83 -9.63
N ASN A 260 21.33 10.15 -9.43
CA ASN A 260 22.35 9.19 -9.04
C ASN A 260 22.01 8.65 -7.64
N LYS A 261 22.41 7.40 -7.39
CA LYS A 261 22.03 6.69 -6.17
C LYS A 261 23.20 5.87 -5.65
N GLU A 262 23.79 6.34 -4.56
CA GLU A 262 24.74 5.57 -3.75
C GLU A 262 24.00 4.85 -2.63
N ARG A 263 24.43 3.62 -2.32
CA ARG A 263 23.79 2.80 -1.30
C ARG A 263 24.82 2.06 -0.47
N PHE A 264 24.49 1.90 0.80
CA PHE A 264 25.20 0.99 1.68
C PHE A 264 24.24 0.34 2.66
N MET A 265 24.65 -0.82 3.17
CA MET A 265 23.95 -1.52 4.24
C MET A 265 24.83 -1.60 5.48
N ILE A 266 24.19 -1.58 6.64
CA ILE A 266 24.82 -1.85 7.93
C ILE A 266 24.12 -3.08 8.50
N LEU A 267 24.88 -4.15 8.66
CA LEU A 267 24.43 -5.39 9.27
C LEU A 267 24.91 -5.43 10.73
N PRO A 268 24.18 -6.06 11.65
CA PRO A 268 24.73 -6.37 12.98
C PRO A 268 25.92 -7.33 12.84
N GLU A 269 26.84 -7.28 13.81
CA GLU A 269 28.12 -8.00 13.75
C GLU A 269 27.94 -9.51 13.47
N ASP A 270 27.03 -10.15 14.21
CA ASP A 270 26.69 -11.57 14.08
C ASP A 270 25.53 -11.85 13.13
N GLY A 271 24.98 -10.83 12.47
CA GLY A 271 23.88 -10.98 11.53
C GLY A 271 24.28 -11.80 10.31
N ARG A 272 23.39 -12.68 9.89
CA ARG A 272 23.46 -13.41 8.63
C ARG A 272 22.21 -13.14 7.82
N ILE A 273 22.39 -13.11 6.51
CA ILE A 273 21.36 -12.92 5.50
C ILE A 273 20.90 -14.31 5.07
N ALA A 274 19.61 -14.56 5.11
CA ALA A 274 19.01 -15.72 4.47
C ALA A 274 18.53 -15.34 3.05
N VAL A 275 18.40 -16.32 2.16
CA VAL A 275 17.89 -16.09 0.80
C VAL A 275 16.57 -16.83 0.61
N ALA A 276 15.49 -16.07 0.44
CA ALA A 276 14.18 -16.64 0.14
C ALA A 276 14.18 -17.35 -1.23
N GLU A 277 13.25 -18.27 -1.45
CA GLU A 277 13.06 -18.97 -2.75
C GLU A 277 12.81 -17.99 -3.92
N SER A 278 12.25 -16.82 -3.63
CA SER A 278 12.08 -15.72 -4.59
C SER A 278 13.37 -14.98 -4.95
N GLY A 279 14.48 -15.28 -4.27
CA GLY A 279 15.75 -14.57 -4.36
C GLY A 279 15.83 -13.30 -3.52
N HIS A 280 14.79 -12.94 -2.77
CA HIS A 280 14.85 -11.81 -1.84
C HIS A 280 15.83 -12.07 -0.71
N LEU A 281 16.59 -11.04 -0.33
CA LEU A 281 17.52 -11.12 0.80
C LEU A 281 16.76 -10.84 2.10
N ASP A 282 16.66 -11.86 2.94
CA ASP A 282 16.09 -11.75 4.28
C ASP A 282 17.16 -11.26 5.25
N LEU A 283 17.20 -9.93 5.40
CA LEU A 283 18.22 -9.24 6.18
C LEU A 283 18.03 -9.43 7.70
N PRO A 284 19.07 -9.59 8.52
CA PRO A 284 18.92 -9.77 9.95
C PRO A 284 18.27 -8.55 10.64
N LEU A 285 17.70 -8.75 11.83
CA LEU A 285 17.23 -7.64 12.68
C LEU A 285 18.35 -6.63 12.93
N GLU A 286 17.99 -5.36 13.15
CA GLU A 286 18.92 -4.22 13.27
C GLU A 286 19.70 -3.88 11.99
N THR A 287 19.31 -4.43 10.85
CA THR A 287 19.86 -3.97 9.56
C THR A 287 19.37 -2.56 9.22
N ALA A 288 20.27 -1.70 8.75
CA ALA A 288 19.90 -0.44 8.12
C ALA A 288 20.34 -0.43 6.65
N LEU A 289 19.41 -0.09 5.76
CA LEU A 289 19.69 0.21 4.36
C LEU A 289 19.67 1.72 4.18
N VAL A 290 20.72 2.26 3.58
CA VAL A 290 20.85 3.70 3.32
C VAL A 290 20.97 3.93 1.83
N LYS A 291 20.29 4.97 1.34
CA LYS A 291 20.36 5.43 -0.04
C LYS A 291 20.49 6.94 -0.09
N HIS A 292 21.55 7.42 -0.71
CA HIS A 292 21.70 8.83 -1.09
C HIS A 292 21.10 9.04 -2.47
N PHE A 293 20.50 10.21 -2.66
CA PHE A 293 20.10 10.72 -3.98
C PHE A 293 20.86 12.00 -4.24
N ASP A 294 21.68 11.97 -5.29
CA ASP A 294 22.48 13.11 -5.69
C ASP A 294 22.20 13.53 -7.14
N TYR A 295 22.44 14.81 -7.37
CA TYR A 295 22.52 15.41 -8.69
C TYR A 295 23.78 16.25 -8.76
N ASP A 296 24.48 16.19 -9.88
CA ASP A 296 25.72 16.96 -10.09
C ASP A 296 26.78 16.73 -8.98
N ASN A 297 26.75 15.55 -8.35
CA ASN A 297 27.55 15.13 -7.20
C ASN A 297 27.24 15.86 -5.88
N GLU A 298 26.05 16.45 -5.75
CA GLU A 298 25.54 16.97 -4.48
C GLU A 298 24.37 16.13 -3.96
N ILE A 299 24.49 15.67 -2.71
CA ILE A 299 23.44 14.88 -2.07
C ILE A 299 22.32 15.82 -1.58
N HIS A 300 21.09 15.57 -2.04
CA HIS A 300 19.91 16.35 -1.65
C HIS A 300 18.97 15.58 -0.73
N GLU A 301 18.99 14.24 -0.81
CA GLU A 301 18.16 13.36 0.01
C GLU A 301 18.96 12.15 0.50
N THR A 302 18.73 11.77 1.75
CA THR A 302 19.13 10.46 2.28
C THR A 302 17.90 9.72 2.78
N ARG A 303 17.66 8.51 2.25
CA ARG A 303 16.63 7.61 2.78
C ARG A 303 17.28 6.51 3.62
N ILE A 304 16.71 6.26 4.78
CA ILE A 304 17.08 5.17 5.68
C ILE A 304 15.90 4.22 5.80
N PHE A 305 16.15 2.92 5.61
CA PHE A 305 15.18 1.86 5.80
C PHE A 305 15.75 0.85 6.80
N ARG A 306 15.26 0.88 8.04
CA ARG A 306 15.78 0.09 9.16
C ARG A 306 14.84 -1.06 9.47
N ARG A 307 15.40 -2.27 9.61
CA ARG A 307 14.69 -3.46 10.10
C ARG A 307 14.87 -3.53 11.61
N SER A 308 13.76 -3.51 12.34
CA SER A 308 13.72 -3.78 13.78
C SER A 308 12.83 -5.00 14.06
N ALA A 309 12.73 -5.41 15.33
CA ALA A 309 11.82 -6.48 15.73
C ALA A 309 10.34 -6.15 15.43
N GLU A 310 10.01 -4.86 15.32
CA GLU A 310 8.66 -4.35 15.09
C GLU A 310 8.28 -4.28 13.60
N GLY A 311 9.27 -4.40 12.71
CA GLY A 311 9.09 -4.34 11.26
C GLY A 311 10.11 -3.42 10.59
N TRP A 312 9.75 -2.91 9.41
CA TRP A 312 10.59 -1.97 8.68
C TRP A 312 10.12 -0.53 8.86
N VAL A 313 11.06 0.38 9.13
CA VAL A 313 10.82 1.81 9.28
C VAL A 313 11.61 2.56 8.22
N GLY A 314 10.89 3.31 7.37
CA GLY A 314 11.47 4.22 6.38
C GLY A 314 11.51 5.64 6.91
N ALA A 315 12.60 6.35 6.60
CA ALA A 315 12.84 7.74 6.98
C ALA A 315 13.49 8.48 5.81
N SER A 316 13.00 9.68 5.50
CA SER A 316 13.55 10.56 4.46
C SER A 316 14.20 11.77 5.14
N TYR A 317 15.46 12.07 4.81
CA TYR A 317 16.20 13.21 5.34
C TYR A 317 16.54 14.17 4.19
N ARG A 318 16.24 15.45 4.39
CA ARG A 318 16.59 16.54 3.47
C ARG A 318 17.89 17.21 3.91
N TRP A 319 18.88 17.25 3.04
CA TRP A 319 20.14 17.92 3.33
C TRP A 319 19.96 19.43 3.48
N LYS A 320 20.64 20.01 4.48
CA LYS A 320 20.71 21.46 4.67
C LYS A 320 21.42 22.12 3.48
N ASP A 321 21.17 23.42 3.29
CA ASP A 321 21.78 24.21 2.21
C ASP A 321 23.31 24.25 2.32
N ASP A 322 23.84 24.23 3.54
CA ASP A 322 25.29 24.20 3.81
C ASP A 322 25.91 22.79 3.75
N ARG A 323 25.09 21.77 3.48
CA ARG A 323 25.47 20.35 3.43
C ARG A 323 26.17 19.83 4.70
N SER A 324 25.98 20.49 5.84
CA SER A 324 26.58 20.09 7.11
C SER A 324 25.90 18.88 7.76
N ASP A 325 24.61 18.68 7.48
CA ASP A 325 23.76 17.61 8.01
C ASP A 325 22.46 17.51 7.17
N ALA A 326 21.60 16.56 7.52
CA ALA A 326 20.26 16.44 6.93
C ALA A 326 19.18 16.31 8.01
N GLU A 327 18.01 16.89 7.75
CA GLU A 327 16.87 16.97 8.66
C GLU A 327 15.81 15.95 8.29
N LEU A 328 15.28 15.24 9.28
CA LEU A 328 14.20 14.28 9.10
C LEU A 328 12.93 14.99 8.59
N LEU A 329 12.32 14.41 7.56
CA LEU A 329 10.98 14.74 7.10
C LEU A 329 9.99 13.71 7.65
N LEU A 330 9.07 14.17 8.50
CA LEU A 330 7.99 13.33 9.04
C LEU A 330 6.89 13.10 7.99
N ASP A 331 6.58 14.16 7.25
CA ASP A 331 5.59 14.18 6.18
C ASP A 331 6.25 14.18 4.79
N GLY A 332 5.43 13.95 3.77
CA GLY A 332 5.88 14.06 2.39
C GLY A 332 6.11 15.53 2.04
N LEU A 333 7.12 15.80 1.22
CA LEU A 333 7.45 17.15 0.76
C LEU A 333 7.65 17.15 -0.74
N GLU A 334 6.88 17.96 -1.46
CA GLU A 334 7.18 18.32 -2.84
C GLU A 334 7.86 19.69 -2.85
N THR A 335 9.00 19.79 -3.53
CA THR A 335 9.75 21.04 -3.64
C THR A 335 10.50 21.12 -4.96
N SER A 336 11.02 22.32 -5.28
CA SER A 336 12.07 22.45 -6.27
C SER A 336 13.43 22.34 -5.59
N LEU A 337 14.32 21.53 -6.15
CA LEU A 337 15.76 21.55 -5.88
C LEU A 337 16.42 22.68 -6.67
N ASP A 338 17.72 22.85 -6.43
CA ASP A 338 18.57 23.76 -7.19
C ASP A 338 18.46 23.49 -8.70
N GLY A 339 18.45 24.56 -9.50
CA GLY A 339 18.25 24.45 -10.96
C GLY A 339 16.79 24.28 -11.40
N GLY A 340 15.81 24.37 -10.49
CA GLY A 340 14.39 24.35 -10.85
C GLY A 340 13.78 22.95 -10.99
N ARG A 341 14.49 21.91 -10.57
CA ARG A 341 14.07 20.51 -10.70
C ARG A 341 13.06 20.16 -9.61
N LEU A 342 11.88 19.69 -9.99
CA LEU A 342 10.88 19.19 -9.04
C LEU A 342 11.38 17.89 -8.38
N TRP A 343 11.14 17.76 -7.09
CA TRP A 343 11.50 16.59 -6.29
C TRP A 343 10.45 16.29 -5.24
N SER A 344 10.21 14.98 -5.03
CA SER A 344 9.25 14.48 -4.06
C SER A 344 9.98 13.63 -3.01
N TYR A 345 9.93 14.10 -1.77
CA TYR A 345 10.31 13.33 -0.60
C TYR A 345 9.08 12.54 -0.13
N PRO A 346 9.11 11.20 -0.10
CA PRO A 346 7.99 10.42 0.39
C PRO A 346 7.91 10.52 1.91
N SER A 347 6.68 10.60 2.43
CA SER A 347 6.38 10.44 3.85
C SER A 347 6.71 9.02 4.34
N THR A 348 6.76 8.86 5.66
CA THR A 348 6.91 7.54 6.30
C THR A 348 5.79 6.56 5.91
N SER A 349 4.56 7.05 5.71
CA SER A 349 3.41 6.25 5.27
C SER A 349 3.48 5.92 3.78
N GLN A 350 3.90 6.86 2.93
CA GLN A 350 4.08 6.66 1.49
C GLN A 350 5.16 5.63 1.17
N CYS A 351 6.21 5.53 2.00
CA CYS A 351 7.21 4.46 1.87
C CYS A 351 6.57 3.06 1.84
N LYS A 352 5.52 2.83 2.63
CA LYS A 352 4.88 1.52 2.74
C LYS A 352 4.04 1.14 1.51
N GLN A 353 3.73 2.08 0.61
CA GLN A 353 2.99 1.78 -0.62
C GLN A 353 3.80 0.89 -1.57
N CYS A 354 5.13 1.10 -1.61
CA CYS A 354 6.04 0.30 -2.44
C CYS A 354 6.73 -0.81 -1.62
N HIS A 355 7.08 -0.53 -0.36
CA HIS A 355 7.81 -1.47 0.51
C HIS A 355 6.87 -2.48 1.19
N THR A 356 6.17 -3.29 0.38
CA THR A 356 5.21 -4.32 0.84
C THR A 356 5.92 -5.63 1.21
N SER A 357 5.24 -6.51 1.95
CA SER A 357 5.77 -7.84 2.27
C SER A 357 5.96 -8.70 1.02
N VAL A 358 5.04 -8.61 0.06
CA VAL A 358 5.08 -9.37 -1.20
C VAL A 358 6.27 -8.94 -2.06
N ALA A 359 6.63 -7.65 -2.06
CA ALA A 359 7.81 -7.13 -2.75
C ALA A 359 9.14 -7.35 -1.99
N GLY A 360 9.13 -8.13 -0.90
CA GLY A 360 10.32 -8.42 -0.10
C GLY A 360 10.79 -7.28 0.81
N ARG A 361 10.01 -6.21 0.96
CA ARG A 361 10.29 -4.98 1.73
C ARG A 361 11.52 -4.18 1.28
N SER A 362 12.69 -4.75 1.03
CA SER A 362 13.95 -4.01 0.83
C SER A 362 14.11 -3.37 -0.57
N LEU A 363 13.23 -3.69 -1.52
CA LEU A 363 13.16 -3.21 -2.91
C LEU A 363 14.51 -3.12 -3.65
N GLY A 364 14.72 -4.00 -4.63
CA GLY A 364 15.94 -4.00 -5.46
C GLY A 364 17.15 -4.65 -4.78
N LEU A 365 16.94 -5.35 -3.65
CA LEU A 365 17.96 -6.18 -3.00
C LEU A 365 17.54 -7.66 -3.05
N THR A 366 17.87 -8.30 -4.15
CA THR A 366 17.75 -9.75 -4.38
C THR A 366 19.13 -10.31 -4.71
N ALA A 367 19.32 -11.63 -4.58
CA ALA A 367 20.56 -12.29 -4.97
C ALA A 367 20.94 -11.94 -6.43
N SER A 368 19.98 -11.99 -7.35
CA SER A 368 20.17 -11.61 -8.76
C SER A 368 20.59 -10.14 -8.97
N GLN A 369 20.09 -9.21 -8.16
CA GLN A 369 20.39 -7.79 -8.30
C GLN A 369 21.83 -7.45 -7.88
N ILE A 370 22.50 -8.31 -7.11
CA ILE A 370 23.86 -8.08 -6.62
C ILE A 370 24.87 -9.12 -7.13
N ASP A 371 24.45 -10.06 -7.99
CA ASP A 371 25.33 -11.06 -8.60
C ASP A 371 26.06 -10.51 -9.84
N PHE A 372 26.77 -9.40 -9.67
CA PHE A 372 27.62 -8.83 -10.72
C PHE A 372 28.83 -8.07 -10.14
N PRO A 373 29.90 -7.86 -10.93
CA PRO A 373 31.10 -7.16 -10.49
C PRO A 373 30.86 -5.67 -10.21
N PHE A 374 31.30 -5.20 -9.05
CA PHE A 374 31.17 -3.81 -8.60
C PHE A 374 32.42 -3.39 -7.82
N ASP A 375 32.85 -2.14 -8.00
CA ASP A 375 33.87 -1.52 -7.15
C ASP A 375 33.18 -0.86 -5.95
N ALA A 376 33.36 -1.43 -4.77
CA ALA A 376 32.77 -0.91 -3.54
C ALA A 376 33.55 0.27 -2.93
N GLY A 377 34.65 0.71 -3.56
CA GLY A 377 35.44 1.85 -3.10
C GLY A 377 36.28 1.58 -1.85
N ILE A 378 36.46 0.31 -1.45
CA ILE A 378 37.20 -0.08 -0.23
C ILE A 378 38.64 -0.54 -0.50
N GLY A 379 39.13 -0.40 -1.73
CA GLY A 379 40.51 -0.71 -2.11
C GLY A 379 40.81 -2.17 -2.42
N ASP A 380 39.79 -3.03 -2.53
CA ASP A 380 39.91 -4.44 -2.97
C ASP A 380 39.59 -4.66 -4.46
N GLY A 381 39.32 -3.56 -5.18
CA GLY A 381 39.03 -3.57 -6.62
C GLY A 381 37.62 -4.06 -6.97
N VAL A 382 37.41 -4.26 -8.27
CA VAL A 382 36.13 -4.73 -8.82
C VAL A 382 35.93 -6.20 -8.48
N ARG A 383 34.86 -6.51 -7.74
CA ARG A 383 34.51 -7.87 -7.33
C ARG A 383 33.01 -8.10 -7.36
N ASN A 384 32.57 -9.33 -7.62
CA ASN A 384 31.17 -9.71 -7.47
C ASN A 384 30.68 -9.46 -6.04
N GLN A 385 29.55 -8.77 -5.89
CA GLN A 385 29.06 -8.32 -4.57
C GLN A 385 28.49 -9.46 -3.74
N LEU A 386 27.78 -10.40 -4.38
CA LEU A 386 27.25 -11.60 -3.73
C LEU A 386 28.38 -12.46 -3.15
N GLU A 387 29.44 -12.69 -3.93
CA GLU A 387 30.65 -13.38 -3.49
C GLU A 387 31.37 -12.64 -2.36
N ARG A 388 31.46 -11.31 -2.45
CA ARG A 388 32.06 -10.47 -1.41
C ARG A 388 31.34 -10.63 -0.07
N LEU A 389 29.99 -10.62 -0.08
CA LEU A 389 29.18 -10.83 1.12
C LEU A 389 29.32 -12.26 1.67
N HIS A 390 29.33 -13.26 0.78
CA HIS A 390 29.56 -14.65 1.17
C HIS A 390 30.93 -14.86 1.83
N ASP A 391 32.00 -14.36 1.24
CA ASP A 391 33.36 -14.47 1.78
C ASP A 391 33.56 -13.72 3.09
N ALA A 392 32.79 -12.64 3.29
CA ALA A 392 32.71 -11.94 4.56
C ALA A 392 31.86 -12.69 5.61
N GLY A 393 31.38 -13.91 5.29
CA GLY A 393 30.57 -14.74 6.17
C GLY A 393 29.22 -14.12 6.47
N ARG A 394 28.61 -13.37 5.54
CA ARG A 394 27.34 -12.67 5.76
C ARG A 394 26.09 -13.45 5.38
N PHE A 395 26.18 -14.64 4.79
CA PHE A 395 25.04 -15.49 4.47
C PHE A 395 24.88 -16.67 5.44
N GLU A 396 23.65 -17.15 5.61
CA GLU A 396 23.36 -18.40 6.33
C GLU A 396 23.73 -19.63 5.48
N GLU A 397 23.45 -19.56 4.18
CA GLU A 397 23.68 -20.62 3.22
C GLU A 397 25.02 -20.49 2.46
N SER A 398 25.49 -21.60 1.86
CA SER A 398 26.65 -21.54 0.97
C SER A 398 26.30 -20.86 -0.35
N ILE A 399 27.30 -20.24 -0.98
CA ILE A 399 27.10 -19.58 -2.28
C ILE A 399 26.58 -20.53 -3.38
N ASP A 400 26.95 -21.81 -3.32
CA ASP A 400 26.45 -22.81 -4.27
C ASP A 400 24.93 -22.96 -4.14
N LEU A 401 24.38 -22.99 -2.92
CA LEU A 401 22.93 -23.08 -2.70
C LEU A 401 22.20 -21.80 -3.16
N ILE A 402 22.85 -20.65 -3.01
CA ILE A 402 22.30 -19.37 -3.47
C ILE A 402 22.30 -19.32 -5.01
N LYS A 403 23.38 -19.78 -5.66
CA LYS A 403 23.53 -19.73 -7.12
C LYS A 403 22.79 -20.84 -7.87
N VAL A 404 22.44 -21.95 -7.20
CA VAL A 404 21.69 -23.07 -7.81
C VAL A 404 20.24 -22.71 -8.18
N GLN A 405 19.67 -21.63 -7.64
CA GLN A 405 18.27 -21.23 -7.86
C GLN A 405 17.99 -20.56 -9.22
N GLU A 406 18.86 -20.73 -10.24
CA GLU A 406 18.70 -20.16 -11.60
C GLU A 406 18.22 -18.70 -11.62
N PHE A 407 18.84 -17.85 -10.80
CA PHE A 407 18.63 -16.41 -10.81
C PHE A 407 19.27 -15.76 -12.06
N THR A 408 18.84 -16.17 -13.24
CA THR A 408 19.55 -15.92 -14.50
C THR A 408 19.66 -14.43 -14.85
N ASP A 409 20.89 -13.99 -15.12
CA ASP A 409 21.36 -12.73 -15.72
C ASP A 409 20.35 -11.58 -15.82
N LEU A 410 20.03 -10.95 -14.68
CA LEU A 410 19.55 -9.57 -14.71
C LEU A 410 20.58 -8.74 -15.48
N SER A 411 20.10 -7.98 -16.45
CA SER A 411 20.95 -7.15 -17.30
C SER A 411 20.82 -5.70 -16.87
N ASP A 412 21.91 -4.94 -16.95
CA ASP A 412 21.83 -3.48 -16.84
C ASP A 412 20.88 -2.97 -17.94
N PRO A 413 19.74 -2.35 -17.60
CA PRO A 413 18.79 -1.86 -18.59
C PRO A 413 19.42 -0.92 -19.63
N LEU A 414 20.42 -0.13 -19.24
CA LEU A 414 21.09 0.83 -20.12
C LEU A 414 22.42 0.29 -20.68
N GLY A 415 22.80 -0.93 -20.28
CA GLY A 415 24.02 -1.58 -20.73
C GLY A 415 23.93 -2.22 -22.11
N ALA A 416 25.01 -2.90 -22.51
CA ALA A 416 25.00 -3.76 -23.69
C ALA A 416 24.41 -5.14 -23.34
N GLY A 417 23.77 -5.81 -24.30
CA GLY A 417 23.23 -7.15 -24.12
C GLY A 417 21.94 -7.39 -24.89
N ASP A 418 21.29 -8.50 -24.56
CA ASP A 418 20.00 -8.89 -25.12
C ASP A 418 18.90 -7.87 -24.76
N LEU A 419 18.15 -7.42 -25.77
CA LEU A 419 17.15 -6.37 -25.63
C LEU A 419 16.00 -6.79 -24.70
N ALA A 420 15.50 -8.01 -24.84
CA ALA A 420 14.39 -8.52 -24.03
C ALA A 420 14.81 -8.65 -22.56
N ARG A 421 16.02 -9.14 -22.28
CA ARG A 421 16.55 -9.20 -20.91
C ARG A 421 16.68 -7.81 -20.29
N ARG A 422 17.18 -6.81 -21.04
CA ARG A 422 17.29 -5.43 -20.55
C ARG A 422 15.93 -4.81 -20.26
N ALA A 423 14.97 -4.97 -21.17
CA ALA A 423 13.58 -4.54 -20.99
C ALA A 423 12.94 -5.16 -19.75
N ARG A 424 13.06 -6.48 -19.58
CA ARG A 424 12.51 -7.20 -18.41
C ARG A 424 13.20 -6.81 -17.11
N SER A 425 14.50 -6.53 -17.14
CA SER A 425 15.24 -6.03 -15.96
C SER A 425 14.74 -4.65 -15.53
N TYR A 426 14.40 -3.78 -16.48
CA TYR A 426 13.77 -2.50 -16.18
C TYR A 426 12.38 -2.67 -15.55
N LEU A 427 11.52 -3.51 -16.14
CA LEU A 427 10.18 -3.78 -15.61
C LEU A 427 10.22 -4.40 -14.20
N GLN A 428 11.17 -5.30 -13.93
CA GLN A 428 11.43 -5.84 -12.60
C GLN A 428 11.73 -4.74 -11.58
N ALA A 429 12.67 -3.83 -11.91
CA ALA A 429 13.12 -2.79 -10.99
C ALA A 429 12.05 -1.70 -10.76
N ASN A 430 11.28 -1.38 -11.81
CA ASN A 430 10.40 -0.20 -11.82
C ASN A 430 8.92 -0.49 -11.66
N CYS A 431 8.47 -1.73 -11.90
CA CYS A 431 7.05 -2.04 -12.02
C CYS A 431 6.63 -3.28 -11.22
N ALA A 432 7.48 -4.31 -11.13
CA ALA A 432 7.10 -5.60 -10.53
C ALA A 432 6.70 -5.52 -9.05
N HIS A 433 7.24 -4.56 -8.28
CA HIS A 433 6.85 -4.38 -6.88
C HIS A 433 5.35 -4.06 -6.72
N CYS A 434 4.75 -3.41 -7.73
CA CYS A 434 3.31 -3.13 -7.81
C CYS A 434 2.53 -4.17 -8.63
N HIS A 435 3.15 -4.69 -9.69
CA HIS A 435 2.56 -5.60 -10.67
C HIS A 435 3.15 -7.01 -10.52
N GLN A 436 2.67 -7.71 -9.51
CA GLN A 436 2.97 -9.11 -9.22
C GLN A 436 1.78 -9.75 -8.49
N PRO A 437 1.70 -11.09 -8.40
CA PRO A 437 0.66 -11.76 -7.63
C PRO A 437 0.61 -11.26 -6.19
N ALA A 438 -0.59 -10.93 -5.70
CA ALA A 438 -0.83 -10.31 -4.38
C ALA A 438 -0.15 -8.94 -4.17
N GLY A 439 0.34 -8.30 -5.24
CA GLY A 439 0.79 -6.91 -5.21
C GLY A 439 -0.36 -5.92 -5.00
N PRO A 440 -0.04 -4.64 -4.75
CA PRO A 440 -1.03 -3.60 -4.45
C PRO A 440 -1.92 -3.23 -5.64
N THR A 441 -1.56 -3.62 -6.87
CA THR A 441 -2.37 -3.34 -8.05
C THR A 441 -3.36 -4.49 -8.28
N PRO A 442 -4.68 -4.23 -8.37
CA PRO A 442 -5.71 -5.25 -8.63
C PRO A 442 -5.71 -5.64 -10.12
N SER A 443 -4.61 -6.21 -10.61
CA SER A 443 -4.44 -6.66 -11.98
C SER A 443 -3.84 -8.07 -11.99
N ARG A 444 -4.04 -8.81 -13.08
CA ARG A 444 -3.38 -10.12 -13.30
C ARG A 444 -1.95 -9.98 -13.84
N ILE A 445 -1.42 -8.76 -13.88
CA ILE A 445 -0.11 -8.47 -14.43
C ILE A 445 0.98 -8.95 -13.47
N ASP A 446 1.96 -9.67 -14.00
CA ASP A 446 3.16 -10.08 -13.29
C ASP A 446 4.41 -9.68 -14.09
N LEU A 447 5.09 -8.63 -13.64
CA LEU A 447 6.26 -8.07 -14.32
C LEU A 447 7.59 -8.58 -13.74
N ARG A 448 7.55 -9.65 -12.95
CA ARG A 448 8.77 -10.19 -12.36
C ARG A 448 9.71 -10.72 -13.44
N PHE A 449 11.02 -10.56 -13.24
CA PHE A 449 12.05 -11.03 -14.19
C PHE A 449 12.04 -12.55 -14.38
N SER A 450 11.48 -13.33 -13.46
CA SER A 450 11.34 -14.77 -13.61
C SER A 450 10.06 -15.20 -14.35
N THR A 451 9.14 -14.27 -14.62
CA THR A 451 7.84 -14.59 -15.25
C THR A 451 7.96 -14.56 -16.77
N GLU A 452 7.78 -15.71 -17.41
CA GLU A 452 7.79 -15.84 -18.88
C GLU A 452 6.81 -14.85 -19.53
N THR A 453 7.15 -14.31 -20.71
CA THR A 453 6.37 -13.26 -21.41
C THR A 453 4.89 -13.64 -21.55
N SER A 454 4.61 -14.88 -21.95
CA SER A 454 3.26 -15.44 -22.10
C SER A 454 2.48 -15.52 -20.78
N GLN A 455 3.16 -15.54 -19.63
CA GLN A 455 2.56 -15.61 -18.29
C GLN A 455 2.46 -14.25 -17.59
N MET A 456 3.08 -13.20 -18.13
CA MET A 456 3.06 -11.84 -17.54
C MET A 456 1.65 -11.22 -17.51
N GLY A 457 0.70 -11.75 -18.28
CA GLY A 457 -0.67 -11.25 -18.33
C GLY A 457 -0.79 -9.87 -18.99
N ILE A 458 0.12 -9.54 -19.90
CA ILE A 458 0.17 -8.24 -20.61
C ILE A 458 -0.03 -8.36 -22.12
N CYS A 459 0.40 -9.47 -22.74
CA CYS A 459 0.39 -9.62 -24.19
C CYS A 459 -1.01 -9.91 -24.72
N ASP A 460 -1.49 -9.10 -25.67
CA ASP A 460 -2.85 -9.16 -26.23
C ASP A 460 -3.99 -9.11 -25.19
N VAL A 461 -3.73 -8.50 -24.03
CA VAL A 461 -4.72 -8.26 -22.99
C VAL A 461 -5.33 -6.87 -23.12
N GLU A 462 -6.66 -6.77 -23.04
CA GLU A 462 -7.36 -5.47 -23.02
C GLU A 462 -7.11 -4.71 -21.69
N PRO A 463 -6.86 -3.39 -21.74
CA PRO A 463 -6.64 -2.60 -20.53
C PRO A 463 -7.92 -2.45 -19.71
N GLN A 464 -7.86 -2.81 -18.43
CA GLN A 464 -9.03 -2.73 -17.53
C GLN A 464 -9.37 -1.29 -17.08
N ARG A 465 -8.43 -0.34 -17.20
CA ARG A 465 -8.56 1.01 -16.66
C ARG A 465 -8.30 2.07 -17.72
N GLY A 466 -9.32 2.35 -18.54
CA GLY A 466 -9.28 3.39 -19.57
C GLY A 466 -8.36 3.06 -20.76
N ASP A 467 -8.71 3.60 -21.92
CA ASP A 467 -8.02 3.45 -23.21
C ASP A 467 -7.07 4.62 -23.52
N LEU A 468 -6.84 5.51 -22.55
CA LEU A 468 -6.06 6.74 -22.70
C LEU A 468 -6.65 7.70 -23.77
N GLY A 469 -7.93 7.55 -24.11
CA GLY A 469 -8.60 8.27 -25.19
C GLY A 469 -8.30 7.73 -26.59
N ILE A 470 -7.68 6.55 -26.69
CA ILE A 470 -7.30 5.92 -27.96
C ILE A 470 -8.40 4.94 -28.38
N ALA A 471 -9.27 5.39 -29.30
CA ALA A 471 -10.36 4.59 -29.85
C ALA A 471 -9.88 3.62 -30.95
N ASP A 472 -8.92 2.75 -30.62
CA ASP A 472 -8.42 1.69 -31.52
C ASP A 472 -8.72 0.30 -30.91
N PRO A 473 -9.47 -0.58 -31.60
CA PRO A 473 -9.79 -1.92 -31.09
C PRO A 473 -8.57 -2.85 -30.96
N GLN A 474 -7.41 -2.46 -31.51
CA GLN A 474 -6.13 -3.15 -31.36
C GLN A 474 -5.34 -2.69 -30.13
N LEU A 475 -5.82 -1.70 -29.36
CA LEU A 475 -5.16 -1.24 -28.14
C LEU A 475 -5.10 -2.38 -27.09
N ARG A 476 -3.90 -2.69 -26.61
CA ARG A 476 -3.66 -3.73 -25.60
C ARG A 476 -2.74 -3.20 -24.50
N ILE A 477 -2.61 -3.93 -23.40
CA ILE A 477 -1.58 -3.63 -22.39
C ILE A 477 -0.20 -3.70 -23.06
N LEU A 478 0.06 -4.78 -23.79
CA LEU A 478 1.14 -4.92 -24.77
C LEU A 478 0.54 -5.49 -26.06
N SER A 479 0.73 -4.78 -27.17
CA SER A 479 0.35 -5.22 -28.52
C SER A 479 1.63 -5.60 -29.30
N PRO A 480 1.83 -6.88 -29.67
CA PRO A 480 3.01 -7.34 -30.40
C PRO A 480 3.31 -6.49 -31.64
N GLY A 481 4.57 -6.07 -31.78
CA GLY A 481 5.04 -5.24 -32.90
C GLY A 481 4.45 -3.83 -32.97
N ARG A 482 3.61 -3.41 -32.02
CA ARG A 482 2.83 -2.16 -32.08
C ARG A 482 2.99 -1.34 -30.79
N PRO A 483 4.14 -0.67 -30.60
CA PRO A 483 4.39 0.14 -29.40
C PRO A 483 3.36 1.27 -29.21
N ASP A 484 2.88 1.89 -30.29
CA ASP A 484 1.89 2.98 -30.22
C ASP A 484 0.48 2.50 -29.84
N LEU A 485 0.27 1.19 -29.75
CA LEU A 485 -0.97 0.54 -29.27
C LEU A 485 -0.75 -0.27 -27.99
N SER A 486 0.37 -0.03 -27.30
CA SER A 486 0.74 -0.73 -26.07
C SER A 486 0.63 0.21 -24.86
N VAL A 487 -0.45 0.07 -24.09
CA VAL A 487 -0.76 0.92 -22.92
C VAL A 487 0.36 0.93 -21.88
N LEU A 488 1.09 -0.18 -21.70
CA LEU A 488 2.25 -0.25 -20.81
C LEU A 488 3.27 0.84 -21.15
N LEU A 489 3.70 0.92 -22.42
CA LEU A 489 4.65 1.91 -22.90
C LEU A 489 4.06 3.32 -22.87
N LEU A 490 2.82 3.47 -23.34
CA LEU A 490 2.16 4.76 -23.41
C LEU A 490 2.02 5.44 -22.05
N ARG A 491 1.80 4.67 -20.97
CA ARG A 491 1.75 5.21 -19.60
C ARG A 491 3.12 5.59 -19.04
N MET A 492 4.19 4.95 -19.49
CA MET A 492 5.55 5.32 -19.12
C MET A 492 5.99 6.62 -19.78
N ASP A 493 5.48 6.91 -20.97
CA ASP A 493 5.81 8.06 -21.83
C ASP A 493 4.91 9.29 -21.57
N ARG A 494 4.37 9.44 -20.35
CA ARG A 494 3.52 10.59 -19.99
C ARG A 494 3.64 10.98 -18.53
N ARG A 495 3.32 12.23 -18.21
CA ARG A 495 3.35 12.79 -16.84
C ARG A 495 2.02 13.44 -16.44
N ASP A 496 0.92 12.83 -16.88
CA ASP A 496 -0.46 13.23 -16.56
C ASP A 496 -1.09 12.27 -15.52
N SER A 497 -2.41 12.37 -15.27
CA SER A 497 -3.12 11.52 -14.32
C SER A 497 -3.13 10.00 -14.67
N PHE A 498 -2.66 9.62 -15.86
CA PHE A 498 -2.57 8.23 -16.32
C PHE A 498 -1.13 7.71 -16.32
N GLN A 499 -0.14 8.48 -15.83
CA GLN A 499 1.26 8.09 -15.79
C GLN A 499 1.51 6.81 -14.97
N MET A 500 2.55 6.08 -15.36
CA MET A 500 3.16 5.02 -14.56
C MET A 500 4.68 5.22 -14.48
N PRO A 501 5.29 5.20 -13.27
CA PRO A 501 4.64 5.02 -11.96
C PRO A 501 3.74 6.22 -11.57
N PRO A 502 2.73 6.03 -10.70
CA PRO A 502 1.76 7.08 -10.37
C PRO A 502 2.33 8.15 -9.42
N LEU A 503 3.51 7.93 -8.86
CA LEU A 503 4.14 8.76 -7.84
C LEU A 503 5.67 8.73 -7.97
N GLY A 504 6.32 9.80 -7.50
CA GLY A 504 7.77 9.86 -7.34
C GLY A 504 8.58 10.13 -8.60
N THR A 505 7.94 10.47 -9.72
CA THR A 505 8.61 10.83 -10.98
C THR A 505 7.91 12.00 -11.67
N TYR A 506 8.69 12.97 -12.12
CA TYR A 506 8.27 14.13 -12.91
C TYR A 506 8.89 14.15 -14.31
N LEU A 507 9.91 13.33 -14.57
CA LEU A 507 10.61 13.25 -15.87
C LEU A 507 10.43 11.88 -16.51
N ILE A 508 10.25 11.87 -17.84
CA ILE A 508 10.24 10.65 -18.66
C ILE A 508 11.65 10.05 -18.68
N ASP A 509 11.74 8.73 -18.49
CA ASP A 509 12.96 7.98 -18.74
C ASP A 509 13.00 7.68 -20.25
N ASP A 510 13.45 8.65 -21.04
CA ASP A 510 13.44 8.58 -22.51
C ASP A 510 14.24 7.38 -23.03
N GLU A 511 15.35 7.03 -22.38
CA GLU A 511 16.18 5.88 -22.76
C GLU A 511 15.45 4.56 -22.51
N ALA A 512 14.79 4.41 -21.35
CA ALA A 512 14.00 3.22 -21.06
C ALA A 512 12.74 3.12 -21.93
N VAL A 513 12.09 4.23 -22.24
CA VAL A 513 10.95 4.29 -23.17
C VAL A 513 11.39 3.84 -24.56
N GLN A 514 12.52 4.34 -25.08
CA GLN A 514 13.04 3.86 -26.36
C GLN A 514 13.40 2.38 -26.35
N MET A 515 14.04 1.91 -25.28
CA MET A 515 14.37 0.49 -25.14
C MET A 515 13.11 -0.39 -25.15
N LEU A 516 12.09 -0.05 -24.37
CA LEU A 516 10.85 -0.82 -24.33
C LEU A 516 10.04 -0.72 -25.62
N ARG A 517 10.11 0.42 -26.31
CA ARG A 517 9.56 0.56 -27.66
C ARG A 517 10.20 -0.45 -28.62
N SER A 518 11.54 -0.49 -28.68
CA SER A 518 12.26 -1.44 -29.53
C SER A 518 12.01 -2.89 -29.11
N TRP A 519 11.85 -3.17 -27.81
CA TRP A 519 11.49 -4.50 -27.34
C TRP A 519 10.11 -4.90 -27.84
N ILE A 520 9.09 -4.04 -27.69
CA ILE A 520 7.73 -4.32 -28.18
C ILE A 520 7.71 -4.49 -29.70
N GLU A 521 8.47 -3.69 -30.45
CA GLU A 521 8.62 -3.82 -31.90
C GLU A 521 9.22 -5.18 -32.31
N SER A 522 10.02 -5.80 -31.45
CA SER A 522 10.67 -7.09 -31.70
C SER A 522 9.80 -8.32 -31.39
N ILE A 523 8.66 -8.16 -30.71
CA ILE A 523 7.75 -9.25 -30.36
C ILE A 523 6.84 -9.51 -31.56
N GLU A 524 6.90 -10.71 -32.15
CA GLU A 524 6.05 -11.06 -33.31
C GLU A 524 4.68 -11.56 -32.84
N ASP A 525 4.64 -12.41 -31.81
CA ASP A 525 3.42 -12.89 -31.16
C ASP A 525 3.57 -13.08 -29.65
N CYS A 526 2.49 -13.53 -28.98
CA CYS A 526 2.47 -13.68 -27.52
C CYS A 526 3.06 -15.00 -27.00
N ASP A 527 3.48 -15.89 -27.88
CA ASP A 527 4.12 -17.16 -27.54
C ASP A 527 5.67 -17.06 -27.57
N ASP A 528 6.22 -15.93 -28.04
CA ASP A 528 7.65 -15.60 -28.12
C ASP A 528 8.34 -15.20 -26.79
#